data_AF-A0A9X3IPX9-F1
#
_entry.id   AF-A0A9X3IPX9-F1
#
_cell.length_a   1.000
_cell.length_b   1.000
_cell.length_c   1.000
_cell.angle_alpha   90.00
_cell.angle_beta   90.00
_cell.angle_gamma   90.00
#
_symmetry.space_group_name_H-M   'P 1'
#
loop_
_entity.id
_entity.type
_entity.pdbx_description
1 polymer ?
#
loop_
_entity_poly.entity_id
_entity_poly.type
_entity_poly.pdbx_seq_one_letter_code
_entity_poly.pdbx_strand_id
1 'polypeptide(L)'
;MTTPSVADYNLQIHDKEFIVFVGPSGSGKSTVLRMIAGLEEISGGEFFIDNKLMNDVPPKDRDIAMVFQNYALYPHMSVFDNIAFGLKLRKV
;
A
#
# COMPACT_ATOMS: atom_id res chain seq x y z
N MET A 1 26.81 -6.74 -5.99
CA MET A 1 25.50 -7.26 -5.54
C MET A 1 24.90 -6.21 -4.62
N THR A 2 23.69 -5.74 -4.88
CA THR A 2 23.01 -4.73 -4.05
C THR A 2 22.36 -5.40 -2.85
N THR A 3 22.50 -4.81 -1.67
CA THR A 3 21.83 -5.30 -0.46
C THR A 3 20.32 -5.06 -0.58
N PRO A 4 19.45 -6.06 -0.33
CA PRO A 4 18.00 -5.86 -0.37
C PRO A 4 17.56 -4.89 0.74
N SER A 5 16.65 -3.97 0.43
CA SER A 5 16.11 -3.00 1.40
C SER A 5 15.15 -3.63 2.41
N VAL A 6 14.54 -4.77 2.05
CA VAL A 6 13.71 -5.63 2.90
C VAL A 6 14.11 -7.07 2.59
N ALA A 7 14.42 -7.87 3.61
CA ALA A 7 14.89 -9.25 3.45
C ALA A 7 14.04 -10.19 4.32
N ASP A 8 13.61 -11.32 3.74
CA ASP A 8 12.90 -12.40 4.42
C ASP A 8 11.75 -11.95 5.34
N TYR A 9 10.84 -11.15 4.76
CA TYR A 9 9.74 -10.54 5.51
C TYR A 9 8.53 -11.47 5.52
N ASN A 10 8.18 -11.95 6.71
CA ASN A 10 7.05 -12.86 6.93
C ASN A 10 6.07 -12.22 7.93
N LEU A 11 4.82 -12.04 7.52
CA LEU A 11 3.77 -11.48 8.35
C LEU A 11 2.42 -12.08 7.93
N GLN A 12 1.62 -12.47 8.91
CA GLN A 12 0.22 -12.81 8.74
C GLN A 12 -0.62 -11.78 9.49
N ILE A 13 -1.61 -11.21 8.82
CA ILE A 13 -2.56 -10.25 9.39
C ILE A 13 -3.95 -10.87 9.23
N HIS A 14 -4.68 -10.99 10.33
CA HIS A 14 -6.04 -11.49 10.38
C HIS A 14 -7.06 -10.38 10.19
N ASP A 15 -8.30 -10.77 9.84
CA ASP A 15 -9.41 -9.83 9.70
C ASP A 15 -9.55 -8.96 10.97
N LYS A 16 -9.74 -7.66 10.76
CA LYS A 16 -9.89 -6.63 11.81
C LYS A 16 -8.67 -6.40 12.72
N GLU A 17 -7.50 -6.93 12.39
CA GLU A 17 -6.29 -6.56 13.12
C GLU A 17 -5.81 -5.15 12.77
N PHE A 18 -5.32 -4.45 13.78
CA PHE A 18 -4.70 -3.14 13.62
C PHE A 18 -3.19 -3.26 13.83
N ILE A 19 -2.42 -3.13 12.74
CA ILE A 19 -0.98 -3.35 12.73
C ILE A 19 -0.23 -2.02 12.65
N VAL A 20 0.84 -1.90 13.43
CA VAL A 20 1.75 -0.74 13.42
C VAL A 20 3.16 -1.22 13.12
N PHE A 21 3.79 -0.65 12.09
CA PHE A 21 5.22 -0.87 11.81
C PHE A 21 6.07 0.19 12.51
N VAL A 22 6.94 -0.25 13.43
CA VAL A 22 7.87 0.62 14.17
C VAL A 22 9.31 0.23 13.83
N GLY A 23 10.17 1.23 13.66
CA GLY A 23 11.60 1.02 13.39
C GLY A 23 12.30 2.32 12.99
N PRO A 24 13.64 2.36 12.97
CA PRO A 24 14.42 3.55 12.64
C PRO A 24 14.18 4.04 11.20
N SER A 25 14.62 5.26 10.89
CA SER A 25 14.60 5.75 9.51
C SER A 25 15.36 4.79 8.60
N GLY A 26 14.82 4.50 7.41
CA GLY A 26 15.42 3.55 6.46
C GLY A 26 15.15 2.06 6.75
N SER A 27 14.39 1.70 7.79
CA SER A 27 14.10 0.30 8.13
C SER A 27 13.12 -0.43 7.18
N GLY A 28 12.81 0.13 6.00
CA GLY A 28 11.94 -0.52 5.01
C GLY A 28 10.42 -0.40 5.21
N LYS A 29 9.93 0.33 6.23
CA LYS A 29 8.48 0.46 6.52
C LYS A 29 7.66 0.93 5.31
N SER A 30 8.07 2.05 4.73
CA SER A 30 7.37 2.64 3.57
C SER A 30 7.52 1.76 2.32
N THR A 31 8.63 1.05 2.19
CA THR A 31 8.86 0.06 1.12
C THR A 31 7.84 -1.08 1.23
N VAL A 32 7.64 -1.66 2.43
CA VAL A 32 6.63 -2.71 2.65
C VAL A 32 5.22 -2.19 2.35
N LEU A 33 4.85 -1.00 2.83
CA LEU A 33 3.53 -0.42 2.54
C LEU A 33 3.31 -0.17 1.03
N ARG A 34 4.34 0.26 0.31
CA ARG A 34 4.29 0.44 -1.15
C ARG A 34 4.19 -0.88 -1.91
N MET A 35 4.90 -1.92 -1.48
CA MET A 35 4.78 -3.27 -2.04
C MET A 35 3.36 -3.82 -1.86
N ILE A 36 2.76 -3.66 -0.67
CA ILE A 36 1.37 -4.06 -0.38
C ILE A 36 0.39 -3.32 -1.30
N ALA A 37 0.54 -1.99 -1.45
CA ALA A 37 -0.29 -1.17 -2.32
C ALA A 37 -0.03 -1.40 -3.83
N GLY A 38 1.03 -2.13 -4.21
CA GLY A 38 1.42 -2.38 -5.60
C GLY A 38 2.13 -1.21 -6.28
N LEU A 39 2.66 -0.27 -5.50
CA LEU A 39 3.41 0.90 -5.98
C LEU A 39 4.92 0.64 -6.06
N GLU A 40 5.35 -0.52 -5.58
CA GLU A 40 6.71 -1.01 -5.66
C GLU A 40 6.64 -2.52 -5.93
N GLU A 41 7.53 -3.02 -6.78
CA GLU A 41 7.55 -4.44 -7.19
C GLU A 41 8.14 -5.31 -6.07
N ILE A 42 7.56 -6.50 -5.88
CA ILE A 42 8.08 -7.49 -4.95
C ILE A 42 9.12 -8.34 -5.68
N SER A 43 10.40 -8.14 -5.35
CA SER A 43 11.51 -8.83 -6.02
C SER A 43 11.51 -10.36 -5.84
N GLY A 44 10.81 -10.89 -4.84
CA GLY A 44 10.68 -12.32 -4.58
C GLY A 44 9.80 -12.62 -3.36
N GLY A 45 9.31 -13.85 -3.27
CA GLY A 45 8.32 -14.28 -2.28
C GLY A 45 6.88 -14.06 -2.76
N GLU A 46 5.91 -14.31 -1.89
CA GLU A 46 4.49 -14.30 -2.23
C GLU A 46 3.73 -13.36 -1.30
N PHE A 47 2.83 -12.56 -1.87
CA PHE A 47 1.95 -11.66 -1.14
C PHE A 47 0.49 -12.00 -1.45
N PHE A 48 -0.31 -12.18 -0.41
CA PHE A 48 -1.71 -12.58 -0.52
C PHE A 48 -2.64 -11.59 0.17
N ILE A 49 -3.82 -11.39 -0.42
CA ILE A 49 -4.99 -10.77 0.22
C ILE A 49 -6.14 -11.75 0.00
N ASP A 50 -6.84 -12.13 1.06
CA ASP A 50 -7.96 -13.09 1.01
C ASP A 50 -7.62 -14.38 0.21
N ASN A 51 -6.43 -14.95 0.44
CA ASN A 51 -5.88 -16.13 -0.25
C ASN A 51 -5.64 -15.97 -1.76
N LYS A 52 -5.76 -14.76 -2.32
CA LYS A 52 -5.41 -14.48 -3.72
C LYS A 52 -4.02 -13.89 -3.81
N LEU A 53 -3.18 -14.45 -4.70
CA LEU A 53 -1.82 -13.96 -4.96
C LEU A 53 -1.88 -12.58 -5.64
N MET A 54 -1.18 -11.60 -5.07
CA MET A 54 -1.29 -10.19 -5.45
C MET A 54 -0.04 -9.63 -6.13
N ASN A 55 1.06 -10.38 -6.21
CA ASN A 55 2.34 -9.92 -6.77
C ASN A 55 2.17 -9.14 -8.09
N ASP A 56 1.40 -9.70 -9.04
CA ASP A 56 1.20 -9.12 -10.38
C ASP A 56 -0.15 -8.40 -10.54
N VAL A 57 -0.95 -8.29 -9.47
CA VAL A 57 -2.24 -7.59 -9.51
C VAL A 57 -1.99 -6.08 -9.48
N PRO A 58 -2.52 -5.29 -10.42
CA PRO A 58 -2.30 -3.85 -10.44
C PRO A 58 -2.96 -3.15 -9.23
N PRO A 59 -2.40 -2.02 -8.74
CA PRO A 59 -2.85 -1.34 -7.51
C PRO A 59 -4.36 -1.12 -7.39
N LYS A 60 -4.99 -0.68 -8.48
CA LYS A 60 -6.43 -0.36 -8.52
C LYS A 60 -7.34 -1.58 -8.27
N ASP A 61 -6.82 -2.80 -8.49
CA ASP A 61 -7.57 -4.04 -8.42
C ASP A 61 -7.23 -4.85 -7.14
N ARG A 62 -6.43 -4.27 -6.22
CA ARG A 62 -6.05 -4.89 -4.93
C ARG A 62 -7.03 -4.59 -3.78
N ASP A 63 -8.05 -3.77 -4.03
CA ASP A 63 -9.02 -3.30 -3.03
C ASP A 63 -8.38 -2.66 -1.77
N ILE A 64 -7.30 -1.90 -1.96
CA ILE A 64 -6.59 -1.19 -0.90
C ILE A 64 -6.81 0.32 -1.03
N ALA A 65 -7.04 0.99 0.10
CA ALA A 65 -6.94 2.44 0.22
C ALA A 65 -5.61 2.82 0.89
N MET A 66 -4.82 3.67 0.25
CA MET A 66 -3.54 4.14 0.79
C MET A 66 -3.56 5.64 1.04
N VAL A 67 -3.08 6.06 2.21
CA VAL A 67 -2.80 7.46 2.54
C VAL A 67 -1.28 7.65 2.50
N PHE A 68 -0.81 8.60 1.70
CA PHE A 68 0.62 8.83 1.48
C PHE A 68 1.23 9.73 2.54
N GLN A 69 2.53 9.53 2.79
CA GLN A 69 3.32 10.36 3.70
C GLN A 69 3.40 11.84 3.23
N ASN A 70 3.51 12.05 1.92
CA ASN A 70 3.36 13.37 1.31
C ASN A 70 1.92 13.51 0.81
N TYR A 71 1.27 14.64 1.12
CA TYR A 71 -0.12 14.87 0.77
C TYR A 71 -0.34 14.79 -0.75
N ALA A 72 -0.97 13.71 -1.20
CA ALA A 72 -1.38 13.50 -2.58
C ALA A 72 -2.72 14.21 -2.86
N LEU A 73 -2.78 15.51 -2.54
CA LEU A 73 -3.97 16.33 -2.78
C LEU A 73 -4.02 16.80 -4.23
N TYR A 74 -5.23 16.97 -4.75
CA TYR A 74 -5.49 17.68 -5.99
C TYR A 74 -5.56 19.18 -5.69
N PRO A 75 -4.50 19.97 -5.99
CA PRO A 75 -4.39 21.36 -5.52
C PRO A 75 -5.40 22.31 -6.17
N HIS A 76 -5.99 21.89 -7.29
CA HIS A 76 -7.03 22.61 -8.02
C HIS A 76 -8.45 22.26 -7.54
N MET A 77 -8.59 21.41 -6.52
CA MET A 77 -9.86 20.98 -5.97
C MET A 77 -10.07 21.53 -4.55
N SER A 78 -11.34 21.77 -4.18
CA SER A 78 -11.69 22.08 -2.79
C SER A 78 -11.40 20.89 -1.86
N VAL A 79 -11.43 21.12 -0.54
CA VAL A 79 -11.34 20.02 0.45
C VAL A 79 -12.46 19.00 0.23
N PHE A 80 -13.70 19.49 0.03
CA PHE A 80 -14.85 18.62 -0.24
C PHE A 80 -14.62 17.77 -1.51
N ASP A 81 -14.13 18.39 -2.59
CA ASP A 81 -13.89 17.68 -3.84
C ASP A 81 -12.77 16.64 -3.73
N ASN A 82 -11.71 16.93 -2.97
CA ASN A 82 -10.65 15.95 -2.69
C ASN A 82 -11.20 14.71 -1.98
N ILE A 83 -12.04 14.88 -0.96
CA ILE A 83 -12.65 13.76 -0.22
C ILE A 83 -13.69 13.02 -1.07
N ALA A 84 -14.52 13.74 -1.82
CA ALA A 84 -15.57 13.17 -2.65
C ALA A 84 -15.06 12.49 -3.93
N PHE A 85 -13.82 12.76 -4.36
CA PHE A 85 -13.27 12.29 -5.64
C PHE A 85 -13.38 10.77 -5.82
N GLY A 86 -12.98 9.99 -4.82
CA GLY A 86 -13.05 8.52 -4.87
C GLY A 86 -14.48 7.99 -5.00
N LEU A 87 -15.45 8.65 -4.35
CA LEU A 87 -16.88 8.31 -4.45
C LEU A 87 -17.44 8.65 -5.84
N LYS A 88 -17.11 9.83 -6.37
CA LYS A 88 -17.51 10.26 -7.72
C LYS A 88 -17.00 9.30 -8.80
N LEU A 89 -15.77 8.80 -8.69
CA LEU A 89 -15.21 7.79 -9.61
C LEU A 89 -15.95 6.45 -9.54
N ARG A 90 -16.40 6.05 -8.35
CA ARG A 90 -17.21 4.85 -8.13
C ARG A 90 -18.68 5.03 -8.53
N LYS A 91 -19.09 6.25 -8.93
CA LYS A 91 -20.47 6.63 -9.26
C LYS A 91 -21.46 6.35 -8.13
N VAL A 92 -21.04 6.61 -6.89
CA VAL A 92 -21.86 6.54 -5.67
C VAL A 92 -22.24 7.94 -5.22
#